data_AF-A0A432S8A9-F1
#
_entry.id   AF-A0A432S8A9-F1
#
_cell.length_a   1.000
_cell.length_b   1.000
_cell.length_c   1.000
_cell.angle_alpha   90.00
_cell.angle_beta   90.00
_cell.angle_gamma   90.00
#
_symmetry.space_group_name_H-M   'P 1'
#
loop_
_entity.id
_entity.type
_entity.pdbx_description
1 polymer ?
#
loop_
_entity_poly.entity_id
_entity_poly.type
_entity_poly.pdbx_seq_one_letter_code
_entity_poly.pdbx_strand_id
1 'polypeptide(L)'
;MKTPRQPASIKKWNRRIHIWLGLYMLLFLWVLAVSGLFMNHPGWFNAQPVRTSVEQTVMMPETGTDLEKATDIMDQLGITGEVLIRGNTPEGKFNFTCVRPNLRQFVSVDLATFNATLQKNARP
;
A
#
# COMPACT_ATOMS: atom_id res chain seq x y z
N MET A 1 19.06 9.34 56.81
CA MET A 1 18.71 10.34 55.77
C MET A 1 17.24 10.70 55.88
N LYS A 2 16.88 11.97 56.14
CA LYS A 2 15.49 12.45 56.15
C LYS A 2 15.16 12.94 54.74
N THR A 3 14.23 12.30 54.05
CA THR A 3 13.72 12.77 52.75
C THR A 3 13.10 14.16 52.96
N PRO A 4 13.49 15.20 52.19
CA PRO A 4 12.90 16.52 52.35
C PRO A 4 11.39 16.43 52.07
N ARG A 5 10.58 16.76 53.07
CA ARG A 5 9.13 16.82 52.92
C ARG A 5 8.81 17.94 51.95
N GLN A 6 8.27 17.60 50.78
CA GLN A 6 7.79 18.61 49.84
C GLN A 6 6.71 19.47 50.51
N PRO A 7 6.75 20.80 50.32
CA PRO A 7 5.74 21.68 50.89
C PRO A 7 4.36 21.31 50.30
N ALA A 8 3.34 21.29 51.16
CA ALA A 8 1.99 20.82 50.80
C ALA A 8 1.39 21.55 49.59
N SER A 9 1.78 22.81 49.37
CA SER A 9 1.40 23.63 48.22
C SER A 9 1.93 23.04 46.89
N ILE A 10 3.20 22.64 46.85
CA ILE A 10 3.83 22.03 45.66
C ILE A 10 3.17 20.68 45.35
N LYS A 11 2.88 19.87 46.37
CA LYS A 11 2.18 18.58 46.17
C LYS A 11 0.78 18.77 45.58
N LYS A 12 0.03 19.78 46.04
CA LYS A 12 -1.32 20.09 45.53
C LYS A 12 -1.26 20.64 44.11
N TRP A 13 -0.28 21.48 43.81
CA TRP A 13 -0.04 22.04 42.47
C TRP A 13 0.34 20.95 41.47
N ASN A 14 1.31 20.09 41.81
CA ASN A 14 1.73 18.97 40.98
C ASN A 14 0.57 18.00 40.68
N ARG A 15 -0.26 17.69 41.69
CA ARG A 15 -1.45 16.85 41.50
C ARG A 15 -2.44 17.47 40.50
N ARG A 16 -2.65 18.78 40.58
CA ARG A 16 -3.54 19.48 39.65
C ARG A 16 -3.01 19.40 38.22
N ILE A 17 -1.73 19.70 38.01
CA ILE A 17 -1.09 19.60 36.69
C ILE A 17 -1.13 18.18 36.16
N HIS A 18 -0.80 17.19 36.98
CA HIS A 18 -0.79 15.79 36.57
C HIS A 18 -2.17 15.33 36.07
N ILE A 19 -3.25 15.72 36.75
CA ILE A 19 -4.62 15.38 36.33
C ILE A 19 -4.94 16.02 34.98
N TRP A 20 -4.69 17.33 34.83
CA TRP A 20 -5.02 18.04 33.58
C TRP A 20 -4.14 17.60 32.41
N LEU A 21 -2.85 17.41 32.64
CA LEU A 21 -1.90 16.95 31.63
C LEU A 21 -2.17 15.49 31.25
N GLY A 22 -2.47 14.63 32.23
CA GLY A 22 -2.85 13.24 31.98
C GLY A 22 -4.14 13.14 31.17
N LEU A 23 -5.15 13.95 31.51
CA LEU A 23 -6.40 14.02 30.75
C LEU A 23 -6.17 14.52 29.31
N TYR A 24 -5.33 15.54 29.13
CA TYR A 24 -4.95 16.04 27.81
C TYR A 24 -4.19 14.97 27.01
N MET A 25 -3.20 14.30 27.59
CA MET A 25 -2.42 13.24 26.94
C MET A 25 -3.29 12.03 26.59
N LEU A 26 -4.33 11.73 27.39
CA LEU A 26 -5.27 10.65 27.09
C LEU A 26 -5.96 10.86 25.75
N LEU A 27 -6.33 12.11 25.40
CA LEU A 27 -6.89 12.43 24.09
C LEU A 27 -5.95 12.06 22.95
N PHE A 28 -4.66 12.38 23.06
CA PHE A 28 -3.67 12.00 22.04
C PHE A 28 -3.50 10.50 21.94
N LEU A 29 -3.53 9.79 23.08
CA LEU A 29 -3.48 8.33 23.08
C LEU A 29 -4.66 7.73 22.31
N TRP A 30 -5.85 8.28 22.47
CA TRP A 30 -7.04 7.89 21.70
C TRP A 30 -6.85 8.14 20.20
N VAL A 31 -6.39 9.34 19.81
CA VAL A 31 -6.17 9.68 18.38
C VAL A 31 -5.15 8.74 17.75
N LEU A 32 -4.03 8.48 18.44
CA LEU A 32 -2.99 7.58 17.95
C LEU A 32 -3.49 6.12 17.87
N ALA A 33 -4.24 5.66 18.86
CA ALA A 33 -4.81 4.31 18.86
C ALA A 33 -5.81 4.12 17.71
N VAL A 34 -6.72 5.06 17.51
CA VAL A 34 -7.71 5.00 16.41
C VAL A 34 -7.02 5.10 15.06
N SER A 35 -6.05 6.00 14.91
CA SER A 35 -5.27 6.14 13.68
C SER A 35 -4.51 4.84 13.35
N GLY A 36 -3.82 4.28 14.35
CA GLY A 36 -3.09 3.02 14.20
C GLY A 36 -4.02 1.84 13.86
N LEU A 37 -5.21 1.78 14.46
CA LEU A 37 -6.22 0.78 14.13
C LEU A 37 -6.68 0.91 12.68
N PHE A 38 -6.98 2.13 12.24
CA PHE A 38 -7.43 2.42 10.88
C PHE A 38 -6.37 2.05 9.83
N MET A 39 -5.10 2.39 10.11
CA MET A 39 -3.99 2.11 9.20
C MET A 39 -3.63 0.62 9.11
N ASN A 40 -3.71 -0.12 10.23
CA ASN A 40 -3.32 -1.54 10.24
C ASN A 40 -4.46 -2.47 9.79
N HIS A 41 -5.71 -2.04 9.91
CA HIS A 41 -6.88 -2.84 9.52
C HIS A 41 -7.72 -2.17 8.43
N PRO A 42 -7.14 -1.87 7.24
CA PRO A 42 -7.86 -1.19 6.16
C PRO A 42 -9.10 -1.98 5.68
N GLY A 43 -9.10 -3.31 5.85
CA GLY A 43 -10.23 -4.17 5.53
C GLY A 43 -11.44 -4.01 6.45
N TRP A 44 -11.25 -3.57 7.70
CA TRP A 44 -12.36 -3.35 8.64
C TRP A 44 -13.14 -2.07 8.33
N PHE A 45 -12.49 -1.11 7.67
CA PHE A 45 -13.07 0.19 7.33
C PHE A 45 -13.37 0.34 5.83
N ASN A 46 -13.38 -0.77 5.07
CA ASN A 46 -13.60 -0.80 3.62
C ASN A 46 -12.67 0.14 2.82
N ALA A 47 -11.48 0.44 3.36
CA ALA A 47 -10.44 1.21 2.69
C ALA A 47 -9.60 0.33 1.75
N GLN A 48 -10.20 -0.70 1.16
CA GLN A 48 -9.49 -1.53 0.20
C GLN A 48 -9.33 -0.76 -1.11
N PRO A 49 -8.10 -0.64 -1.66
CA PRO A 49 -7.95 -0.12 -3.01
C PRO A 49 -8.76 -1.03 -3.94
N VAL A 50 -9.68 -0.45 -4.70
CA VAL A 50 -10.52 -1.17 -5.65
C VAL A 50 -9.59 -1.84 -6.66
N ARG A 51 -9.39 -3.15 -6.52
CA ARG A 51 -8.64 -3.96 -7.47
C ARG A 51 -9.56 -4.26 -8.65
N THR A 52 -9.61 -3.35 -9.61
CA THR A 52 -10.24 -3.64 -10.89
C THR A 52 -9.33 -4.59 -11.66
N SER A 53 -9.73 -5.86 -11.75
CA SER A 53 -9.15 -6.82 -12.66
C SER A 53 -9.88 -6.69 -14.00
N VAL A 54 -9.15 -6.32 -15.05
CA VAL A 54 -9.69 -6.36 -16.42
C VAL A 54 -9.01 -7.52 -17.13
N GLU A 55 -9.80 -8.47 -17.58
CA GLU A 55 -9.33 -9.54 -18.47
C GLU A 55 -9.47 -9.06 -19.91
N GLN A 56 -8.36 -9.05 -20.64
CA GLN A 56 -8.33 -8.69 -22.05
C GLN A 56 -7.47 -9.71 -22.79
N THR A 57 -7.97 -10.20 -23.92
CA THR A 57 -7.21 -11.09 -24.79
C THR A 57 -6.12 -10.29 -25.50
N VAL A 58 -4.89 -10.81 -25.51
CA VAL A 58 -3.71 -10.14 -26.09
C VAL A 58 -3.00 -11.13 -27.00
N MET A 59 -2.47 -10.66 -28.14
CA MET A 59 -1.61 -11.48 -28.97
C MET A 59 -0.18 -11.44 -28.45
N MET A 60 0.38 -12.59 -28.12
CA MET A 60 1.77 -12.70 -27.69
C MET A 60 2.70 -12.47 -28.89
N PRO A 61 3.67 -11.54 -28.80
CA PRO A 61 4.67 -11.38 -29.85
C PRO A 61 5.59 -12.62 -29.89
N GLU A 62 5.72 -13.24 -31.07
CA GLU A 62 6.53 -14.45 -31.26
C GLU A 62 8.05 -14.16 -31.13
N THR A 63 8.47 -12.94 -31.48
CA THR A 63 9.88 -12.55 -31.60
C THR A 63 10.19 -11.31 -30.78
N GLY A 64 11.35 -11.28 -30.12
CA GLY A 64 11.84 -10.13 -29.35
C GLY A 64 12.34 -10.52 -27.95
N THR A 65 13.05 -9.59 -27.33
CA THR A 65 13.44 -9.61 -25.92
C THR A 65 12.21 -9.48 -25.02
N ASP A 66 12.31 -9.91 -23.76
CA ASP A 66 11.19 -9.80 -22.80
C ASP A 66 10.70 -8.36 -22.64
N LEU A 67 11.59 -7.37 -22.83
CA LEU A 67 11.24 -5.95 -22.79
C LEU A 67 10.40 -5.53 -24.00
N GLU A 68 10.77 -5.96 -25.21
CA GLU A 68 10.01 -5.71 -26.44
C GLU A 68 8.64 -6.38 -26.36
N LYS A 69 8.58 -7.63 -25.89
CA LYS A 69 7.31 -8.34 -25.68
C LYS A 69 6.40 -7.63 -24.69
N ALA A 70 6.94 -7.16 -23.57
CA ALA A 70 6.17 -6.39 -22.59
C ALA A 70 5.68 -5.05 -23.16
N THR A 71 6.48 -4.39 -23.99
CA THR A 71 6.13 -3.12 -24.63
C THR A 71 5.01 -3.31 -25.64
N ASP A 72 5.07 -4.33 -26.49
CA ASP A 72 4.01 -4.67 -27.44
C ASP A 72 2.69 -5.03 -26.73
N ILE A 73 2.77 -5.79 -25.63
CA ILE A 73 1.59 -6.10 -24.81
C ILE A 73 1.02 -4.83 -24.17
N MET A 74 1.87 -3.89 -23.74
CA MET A 74 1.43 -2.59 -23.23
C MET A 74 0.70 -1.77 -24.28
N ASP A 75 1.21 -1.74 -25.52
CA ASP A 75 0.57 -1.04 -26.63
C ASP A 75 -0.79 -1.66 -26.97
N GLN A 76 -0.89 -2.99 -27.01
CA GLN A 76 -2.16 -3.71 -27.21
C GLN A 76 -3.21 -3.43 -26.12
N LEU A 77 -2.75 -3.26 -24.88
CA LEU A 77 -3.59 -2.95 -23.72
C LEU A 77 -3.85 -1.44 -23.56
N GLY A 78 -3.22 -0.59 -24.40
CA GLY A 78 -3.33 0.87 -24.31
C GLY A 78 -2.72 1.46 -23.03
N ILE A 79 -1.66 0.85 -22.50
CA ILE A 79 -1.03 1.21 -21.23
C ILE A 79 0.32 1.88 -21.51
N THR A 80 0.60 2.97 -20.80
CA THR A 80 1.88 3.71 -20.92
C THR A 80 2.60 3.76 -19.57
N GLY A 81 3.90 3.51 -19.59
CA GLY A 81 4.78 3.57 -18.42
C GLY A 81 6.10 2.83 -18.63
N GLU A 82 6.88 2.71 -17.56
CA GLU A 82 8.12 1.95 -17.53
C GLU A 82 7.85 0.47 -17.21
N VAL A 83 8.46 -0.42 -17.99
CA VAL A 83 8.39 -1.87 -17.77
C VAL A 83 9.41 -2.29 -16.72
N LEU A 84 8.93 -2.91 -15.64
CA LEU A 84 9.75 -3.61 -14.68
C LEU A 84 9.48 -5.12 -14.79
N ILE A 85 10.47 -5.85 -15.30
CA ILE A 85 10.44 -7.31 -15.38
C ILE A 85 11.02 -7.86 -14.07
N ARG A 86 10.27 -8.73 -13.39
CA ARG A 86 10.80 -9.48 -12.23
C ARG A 86 11.19 -10.86 -12.70
N GLY A 87 12.44 -11.26 -12.45
CA GLY A 87 12.98 -12.57 -12.86
C GLY A 87 12.39 -13.79 -12.13
N ASN A 88 11.25 -13.65 -11.43
CA ASN A 88 10.55 -14.76 -10.80
C ASN A 88 9.15 -14.86 -11.39
N THR A 89 9.09 -15.41 -12.61
CA THR A 89 7.84 -15.64 -13.32
C THR A 89 7.49 -17.12 -13.20
N PRO A 90 6.28 -17.49 -12.72
CA PRO A 90 5.83 -18.87 -12.72
C PRO A 90 5.86 -19.46 -14.13
N GLU A 91 6.21 -20.74 -14.26
CA GLU A 91 6.19 -21.45 -15.54
C GLU A 91 4.81 -21.30 -16.21
N GLY A 92 4.79 -20.97 -17.50
CA GLY A 92 3.56 -20.79 -18.26
C GLY A 92 2.87 -19.42 -18.13
N LYS A 93 3.45 -18.47 -17.41
CA LYS A 93 2.94 -17.08 -17.35
C LYS A 93 4.02 -16.08 -17.76
N PHE A 94 3.61 -14.95 -18.32
CA PHE A 94 4.47 -13.81 -18.57
C PHE A 94 4.00 -12.64 -17.69
N ASN A 95 4.80 -12.28 -16.69
CA ASN A 95 4.44 -11.26 -15.72
C ASN A 95 5.39 -10.07 -15.84
N PHE A 96 4.82 -8.88 -15.95
CA PHE A 96 5.58 -7.64 -15.88
C PHE A 96 4.79 -6.59 -15.11
N THR A 97 5.50 -5.61 -14.56
CA THR A 97 4.87 -4.48 -13.86
C THR A 97 5.08 -3.23 -14.68
N CYS A 98 3.99 -2.56 -15.07
CA CYS A 98 4.05 -1.22 -15.64
C CYS A 98 3.98 -0.18 -14.51
N VAL A 99 4.93 0.75 -14.49
CA VAL A 99 4.99 1.84 -13.51
C VAL A 99 4.88 3.18 -14.20
N ARG A 100 4.01 4.04 -13.69
CA ARG A 100 3.96 5.46 -14.05
C ARG A 100 3.78 6.29 -12.78
N PRO A 101 4.03 7.61 -12.80
CA PRO A 101 3.80 8.46 -11.64
C PRO A 101 2.41 8.21 -11.05
N ASN A 102 2.37 7.90 -9.75
CA ASN A 102 1.15 7.60 -8.99
C ASN A 102 0.34 6.34 -9.40
N LEU A 103 0.88 5.44 -10.23
CA LEU A 103 0.19 4.19 -10.55
C LEU A 103 1.15 3.03 -10.80
N ARG A 104 0.87 1.88 -10.17
CA ARG A 104 1.52 0.62 -10.46
C ARG A 104 0.49 -0.38 -10.98
N GLN A 105 0.71 -0.89 -12.19
CA GLN A 105 -0.15 -1.88 -12.81
C GLN A 105 0.61 -3.19 -12.98
N PHE A 106 0.03 -4.27 -12.48
CA PHE A 106 0.57 -5.61 -12.64
C PHE A 106 -0.14 -6.25 -13.82
N VAL A 107 0.64 -6.71 -14.79
CA VAL A 107 0.14 -7.40 -15.96
C VAL A 107 0.62 -8.84 -15.88
N SER A 108 -0.32 -9.78 -15.94
CA SER A 108 -0.05 -11.21 -15.98
C SER A 108 -0.71 -11.79 -17.22
N VAL A 109 0.09 -12.32 -18.13
CA VAL A 109 -0.39 -12.96 -19.36
C VAL A 109 -0.23 -14.46 -19.20
N ASP A 110 -1.31 -15.20 -19.42
CA ASP A 110 -1.28 -16.66 -19.46
C ASP A 110 -0.84 -17.13 -20.86
N LEU A 111 0.24 -17.91 -20.92
CA LEU A 111 0.85 -18.34 -22.19
C LEU A 111 0.07 -19.46 -22.89
N ALA A 112 -0.84 -20.14 -22.18
CA ALA A 112 -1.66 -21.20 -22.76
C ALA A 112 -2.95 -20.66 -23.37
N THR A 113 -3.49 -19.57 -22.83
CA THR A 113 -4.78 -19.00 -23.23
C THR A 113 -4.68 -17.61 -23.86
N PHE A 114 -3.49 -17.00 -23.85
CA PHE A 114 -3.25 -15.63 -24.35
C PHE A 114 -4.16 -14.57 -23.70
N ASN A 115 -4.59 -14.83 -22.47
CA ASN A 115 -5.40 -13.89 -21.68
C ASN A 115 -4.50 -13.07 -20.77
N ALA A 116 -4.60 -11.75 -20.87
CA ALA A 116 -3.94 -10.82 -19.97
C ALA A 116 -4.88 -10.40 -18.84
N THR A 117 -4.43 -10.61 -17.61
CA THR A 117 -5.07 -10.10 -16.40
C THR A 117 -4.37 -8.80 -15.98
N LEU A 118 -5.15 -7.72 -15.96
CA LEU A 118 -4.68 -6.40 -15.56
C LEU A 118 -5.10 -6.08 -14.13
N GLN A 119 -4.16 -5.98 -13.21
CA GLN A 119 -4.42 -5.56 -11.84
C GLN A 119 -3.87 -4.15 -11.58
N LYS A 120 -4.78 -3.18 -11.41
CA LYS A 120 -4.43 -1.79 -11.07
C LYS A 120 -4.31 -1.63 -9.56
N ASN A 121 -3.12 -1.24 -9.09
CA ASN A 121 -2.94 -0.74 -7.73
C ASN A 121 -2.74 0.78 -7.82
N ALA A 122 -3.85 1.52 -7.74
CA ALA A 122 -3.78 2.96 -7.45
C ALA A 122 -3.35 3.13 -6.00
N ARG A 123 -2.30 3.93 -5.77
CA ARG A 123 -1.95 4.36 -4.41
C ARG A 123 -3.03 5.38 -4.00
N PRO A 124 -3.72 5.22 -2.86
CA PRO A 124 -4.67 6.23 -2.39
C PRO A 124 -3.96 7.55 -2.09
#